data_AF-A0A6N6PLW2-F1
#
_entry.id   AF-A0A6N6PLW2-F1
#
_cell.length_a   1.000
_cell.length_b   1.000
_cell.length_c   1.000
_cell.angle_alpha   90.00
_cell.angle_beta   90.00
_cell.angle_gamma   90.00
#
_symmetry.space_group_name_H-M   'P 1'
#
loop_
_entity.id
_entity.type
_entity.pdbx_description
1 polymer ?
#
loop_
_entity_poly.entity_id
_entity_poly.type
_entity_poly.pdbx_seq_one_letter_code
_entity_poly.pdbx_strand_id
1 'polypeptide(L)'
;MIDRSPNYSEAGARYGFDKARAALVVAVLAVALGVAGFVFVWFFCRIEPPSGYCAVLIKKDGKDIPADDIIALTSDQKGIQLEPLSEGRYFYDPVFWDWKIEPLTQIKDGEVGVMVRQFGAPPPAGRFVVREKEADGKLHRGIIAEPLRPGTYRINPFAYSVEKRPAVKVEPGEVGVVTLKYGKSPAEANTFLVSEGEQGVQKTPLRPGTYYLNPYIYRVDIVGVQSHKTEFEISFLSRDGFRFPVKGAVEWAVEEGRAPEVFVMIGDAEDVVNKVILRSALSMSRVQGSKYSSADVISGTVRKTFQDEFSKHITQESARKGILIKAALISEIEPPQKIAEPIRDREIAVQTRTTYENQIERAVSDAKVAEQKKLQDQKVRVVAAGTMQKNEIQKATKDKEVVIIGAQRDLEVAKKDLETADKNAQGIIAIGQGDADVITYTRLAEASAMRAIIAPFGNGSAYARNLYLNKIAPNIENIMANSDGALAEPFKDLSLPAGKGGAK
;
A
#
# COMPACT_ATOMS: atom_id res chain seq x y z
N MET A 1 109.18 126.22 21.45
CA MET A 1 109.73 125.10 20.65
C MET A 1 108.64 124.06 20.50
N ILE A 2 108.23 123.81 19.25
CA ILE A 2 107.69 122.54 18.70
C ILE A 2 106.36 122.06 19.34
N ASP A 3 105.21 122.35 18.73
CA ASP A 3 104.57 121.65 17.59
C ASP A 3 103.85 120.35 18.01
N ARG A 4 102.51 120.36 17.95
CA ARG A 4 101.67 119.49 17.10
C ARG A 4 100.24 119.41 17.63
N SER A 5 99.33 120.05 16.91
CA SER A 5 97.88 119.84 16.98
C SER A 5 97.50 118.50 16.36
N PRO A 6 96.47 117.82 16.87
CA PRO A 6 95.56 117.09 16.02
C PRO A 6 94.13 117.63 16.16
N ASN A 7 93.48 117.78 15.01
CA ASN A 7 92.10 118.20 14.83
C ASN A 7 91.12 117.31 15.61
N TYR A 8 90.30 117.92 16.45
CA TYR A 8 89.05 117.32 16.91
C TYR A 8 87.97 117.58 15.86
N SER A 9 87.58 116.53 15.13
CA SER A 9 86.34 116.51 14.35
C SER A 9 85.17 116.19 15.28
N GLU A 10 84.33 117.18 15.56
CA GLU A 10 83.00 116.96 16.10
C GLU A 10 82.10 116.36 15.01
N ALA A 11 82.12 115.03 14.89
CA ALA A 11 81.11 114.29 14.16
C ALA A 11 80.00 113.87 15.13
N GLY A 12 79.07 114.78 15.40
CA GLY A 12 77.82 114.48 16.10
C GLY A 12 76.96 113.54 15.25
N ALA A 13 77.10 112.24 15.45
CA ALA A 13 76.22 111.23 14.85
C ALA A 13 74.82 111.33 15.48
N ARG A 14 73.93 112.09 14.85
CA ARG A 14 72.49 112.03 15.13
C ARG A 14 72.00 110.61 14.82
N TYR A 15 71.65 109.85 15.85
CA TYR A 15 70.86 108.63 15.73
C TYR A 15 69.44 109.02 15.27
N GLY A 16 69.29 109.27 13.97
CA GLY A 16 67.99 109.45 13.35
C GLY A 16 67.28 108.11 13.32
N PHE A 17 66.07 108.05 13.87
CA PHE A 17 65.19 106.89 13.75
C PHE A 17 64.82 106.69 12.28
N ASP A 18 65.55 105.83 11.58
CA ASP A 18 65.34 105.53 10.18
C ASP A 18 64.04 104.73 10.02
N LYS A 19 62.96 105.46 9.69
CA LYS A 19 61.60 104.90 9.55
C LYS A 19 61.57 103.71 8.58
N ALA A 20 62.46 103.66 7.58
CA ALA A 20 62.53 102.56 6.62
C ALA A 20 63.15 101.30 7.22
N ARG A 21 64.21 101.42 8.03
CA ARG A 21 64.82 100.28 8.75
C ARG A 21 63.90 99.76 9.85
N ALA A 22 63.23 100.66 10.58
CA ALA A 22 62.23 100.28 11.56
C ALA A 22 61.04 99.55 10.92
N ALA A 23 60.53 100.05 9.78
CA ALA A 23 59.47 99.38 9.02
C ALA A 23 59.90 98.01 8.48
N LEU A 24 61.14 97.87 8.02
CA LEU A 24 61.69 96.59 7.56
C LEU A 24 61.84 95.57 8.70
N VAL A 25 62.32 96.00 9.87
CA VAL A 25 62.40 95.14 11.06
C VAL A 25 61.01 94.71 11.52
N VAL A 26 60.03 95.62 11.52
CA VAL A 26 58.64 95.28 11.84
C VAL A 26 58.04 94.32 10.81
N ALA A 27 58.32 94.51 9.51
CA ALA A 27 57.86 93.60 8.46
C ALA A 27 58.49 92.21 8.59
N VAL A 28 59.79 92.12 8.87
CA VAL A 28 60.49 90.84 9.09
C VAL A 28 59.96 90.14 10.34
N LEU A 29 59.72 90.87 11.44
CA LEU A 29 59.11 90.31 12.66
C LEU A 29 57.67 89.83 12.42
N ALA A 30 56.88 90.57 11.63
CA ALA A 30 55.52 90.17 11.27
C ALA A 30 55.51 88.89 10.42
N VAL A 31 56.43 88.78 9.45
CA VAL A 31 56.61 87.56 8.64
C VAL A 31 57.08 86.40 9.52
N ALA A 32 58.06 86.63 10.40
CA ALA A 32 58.56 85.61 11.32
C ALA A 32 57.47 85.11 12.29
N LEU A 33 56.64 86.01 12.83
CA LEU A 33 55.47 85.66 13.65
C LEU A 33 54.42 84.90 12.84
N GLY A 34 54.18 85.29 11.59
CA GLY A 34 53.26 84.58 10.69
C GLY A 34 53.74 83.15 10.40
N VAL A 35 55.03 82.96 10.13
CA VAL A 35 55.64 81.64 9.91
C VAL A 35 55.64 80.82 11.20
N ALA A 36 56.01 81.42 12.33
CA ALA A 36 55.99 80.74 13.63
C ALA A 36 54.56 80.32 14.02
N GLY A 37 53.57 81.18 13.78
CA GLY A 37 52.15 80.87 13.96
C GLY A 37 51.69 79.74 13.05
N PHE A 38 52.10 79.74 11.78
CA PHE A 38 51.80 78.64 10.86
C PHE A 38 52.42 77.31 11.31
N VAL A 39 53.71 77.31 11.70
CA VAL A 39 54.39 76.12 12.23
C VAL A 39 53.70 75.64 13.51
N PHE A 40 53.31 76.55 14.39
CA PHE A 40 52.58 76.21 15.62
C PHE A 40 51.25 75.52 15.31
N VAL A 41 50.43 76.11 14.44
CA VAL A 41 49.14 75.52 14.03
C VAL A 41 49.35 74.18 13.35
N TRP A 42 50.36 74.05 12.49
CA TRP A 42 50.58 72.84 11.71
C TRP A 42 51.12 71.66 12.54
N PHE A 43 52.05 71.89 13.46
CA PHE A 43 52.69 70.82 14.23
C PHE A 43 52.05 70.58 15.59
N PHE A 44 51.54 71.61 16.25
CA PHE A 44 51.02 71.50 17.61
C PHE A 44 49.50 71.47 17.66
N CYS A 45 48.79 72.20 16.78
CA CYS A 45 47.32 72.20 16.81
C CYS A 45 46.69 71.05 15.99
N ARG A 46 47.47 70.34 15.17
CA ARG A 46 46.95 69.35 14.24
C ARG A 46 46.66 68.01 14.92
N ILE A 47 45.40 67.59 14.85
CA ILE A 47 44.92 66.27 15.26
C ILE A 47 44.56 65.49 14.00
N GLU A 48 45.15 64.32 13.83
CA GLU A 48 44.87 63.44 12.69
C GLU A 48 44.65 62.01 13.22
N PRO A 49 43.43 61.68 13.66
CA PRO A 49 43.11 60.32 14.09
C PRO A 49 43.35 59.37 12.90
N PRO A 50 44.22 58.35 13.05
CA PRO A 50 44.45 57.38 11.99
C PRO A 50 43.18 56.56 11.76
N SER A 51 43.10 55.90 10.60
CA SER A 51 41.92 55.08 10.27
C SER A 51 41.72 53.98 11.33
N GLY A 52 40.47 53.78 11.75
CA GLY A 52 40.14 52.87 12.86
C GLY A 52 40.29 53.47 14.27
N TYR A 53 40.61 54.76 14.39
CA TYR A 53 40.65 55.51 15.65
C TYR A 53 39.71 56.72 15.61
N CYS A 54 39.36 57.23 16.78
CA CYS A 54 38.67 58.50 16.98
C CYS A 54 39.44 59.34 18.00
N ALA A 55 39.29 60.67 17.94
CA ALA A 55 39.85 61.55 18.97
C ALA A 55 38.75 62.02 19.91
N VAL A 56 38.90 61.73 21.20
CA VAL A 56 38.09 62.31 22.26
C VAL A 56 38.71 63.63 22.67
N LEU A 57 37.96 64.72 22.52
CA LEU A 57 38.39 66.04 22.93
C LEU A 57 38.14 66.27 24.42
N ILE A 58 39.05 66.99 25.05
CA ILE A 58 38.96 67.44 26.44
C ILE A 58 39.18 68.95 26.42
N LYS A 59 38.14 69.70 26.77
CA LYS A 59 38.23 71.16 26.83
C LYS A 59 38.78 71.60 28.19
N LYS A 60 39.77 72.48 28.20
CA LYS A 60 40.46 72.96 29.42
C LYS A 60 39.78 74.20 30.02
N ASP A 61 39.06 74.95 29.21
CA ASP A 61 38.37 76.19 29.55
C ASP A 61 36.86 76.09 29.30
N GLY A 62 36.10 77.06 29.81
CA GLY A 62 34.64 77.11 29.69
C GLY A 62 33.91 76.99 31.02
N LYS A 63 32.60 76.72 30.96
CA LYS A 63 31.75 76.58 32.15
C LYS A 63 32.04 75.25 32.86
N ASP A 64 32.00 75.25 34.19
CA ASP A 64 32.16 74.02 34.95
C ASP A 64 30.99 73.06 34.72
N ILE A 65 31.32 71.77 34.65
CA ILE A 65 30.35 70.66 34.63
C ILE A 65 29.78 70.43 36.04
N PRO A 66 28.56 69.89 36.16
CA PRO A 66 28.00 69.49 37.46
C PRO A 66 28.97 68.54 38.20
N ALA A 67 29.11 68.70 39.51
CA ALA A 67 30.12 67.98 40.30
C ALA A 67 30.03 66.44 40.24
N ASP A 68 28.84 65.91 39.90
CA ASP A 68 28.58 64.47 39.78
C ASP A 68 28.81 63.90 38.37
N ASP A 69 29.16 64.76 37.40
CA ASP A 69 29.38 64.40 36.00
C ASP A 69 30.82 64.63 35.55
N ILE A 70 31.26 63.83 34.58
CA ILE A 70 32.64 63.84 34.04
C ILE A 70 32.63 64.28 32.56
N ILE A 71 31.45 64.30 31.94
CA ILE A 71 31.26 64.53 30.51
C ILE A 71 30.56 65.88 30.28
N ALA A 72 31.14 66.69 29.41
CA ALA A 72 30.54 67.92 28.91
C ALA A 72 29.45 67.60 27.89
N LEU A 73 28.22 68.02 28.18
CA LEU A 73 27.05 67.81 27.30
C LEU A 73 26.97 68.87 26.21
N THR A 74 27.54 70.05 26.48
CA THR A 74 27.57 71.19 25.56
C THR A 74 29.01 71.61 25.30
N SER A 75 29.28 72.12 24.09
CA SER A 75 30.63 72.50 23.64
C SER A 75 31.25 73.69 24.38
N ASP A 76 30.45 74.42 25.15
CA ASP A 76 30.88 75.54 26.01
C ASP A 76 31.35 75.09 27.40
N GLN A 77 31.09 73.84 27.78
CA GLN A 77 31.51 73.27 29.06
C GLN A 77 32.94 72.73 29.00
N LYS A 78 33.66 72.94 30.10
CA LYS A 78 34.99 72.39 30.36
C LYS A 78 34.87 70.88 30.66
N GLY A 79 35.80 70.08 30.15
CA GLY A 79 35.85 68.63 30.38
C GLY A 79 35.80 67.80 29.11
N ILE A 80 35.60 66.48 29.29
CA ILE A 80 35.58 65.51 28.21
C ILE A 80 34.33 65.73 27.35
N GLN A 81 34.50 65.99 26.06
CA GLN A 81 33.39 66.21 25.13
C GLN A 81 32.68 64.90 24.80
N LEU A 82 31.35 64.95 24.69
CA LEU A 82 30.54 63.75 24.45
C LEU A 82 30.83 63.08 23.09
N GLU A 83 30.91 63.87 22.03
CA GLU A 83 31.07 63.37 20.65
C GLU A 83 32.55 63.27 20.26
N PRO A 84 33.08 62.07 19.97
CA PRO A 84 34.42 61.92 19.42
C PRO A 84 34.52 62.46 18.00
N LEU A 85 35.69 62.99 17.64
CA LEU A 85 36.02 63.35 16.26
C LEU A 85 36.23 62.07 15.42
N SER A 86 35.71 62.10 14.18
CA SER A 86 35.94 61.03 13.21
C SER A 86 37.39 61.03 12.69
N GLU A 87 37.72 60.04 11.85
CA GLU A 87 38.95 60.09 11.06
C GLU A 87 38.97 61.34 10.17
N GLY A 88 40.14 61.96 10.06
CA GLY A 88 40.29 63.22 9.32
C GLY A 88 41.34 64.13 9.96
N ARG A 89 41.43 65.35 9.46
CA ARG A 89 42.36 66.36 9.98
C ARG A 89 41.60 67.48 10.64
N TYR A 90 41.91 67.72 11.90
CA TYR A 90 41.33 68.76 12.73
C TYR A 90 42.43 69.65 13.31
N PHE A 91 42.08 70.88 13.65
CA PHE A 91 43.00 71.84 14.26
C PHE A 91 42.37 72.38 15.54
N TYR A 92 42.98 72.07 16.68
CA TYR A 92 42.58 72.56 18.01
C TYR A 92 43.81 73.06 18.75
N ASP A 93 43.69 74.24 19.36
CA ASP A 93 44.79 74.85 20.12
C ASP A 93 45.05 74.07 21.43
N PRO A 94 46.27 73.51 21.64
CA PRO A 94 46.63 72.78 22.86
C PRO A 94 46.53 73.61 24.14
N VAL A 95 46.50 74.95 24.06
CA VAL A 95 46.29 75.83 25.21
C VAL A 95 44.90 75.63 25.80
N PHE A 96 43.89 75.47 24.94
CA PHE A 96 42.48 75.35 25.34
C PHE A 96 41.96 73.90 25.26
N TRP A 97 42.62 73.04 24.51
CA TRP A 97 42.19 71.68 24.25
C TRP A 97 43.27 70.65 24.60
N ASP A 98 42.83 69.48 25.01
CA ASP A 98 43.60 68.24 25.07
C ASP A 98 42.81 67.17 24.31
N TRP A 99 43.46 66.11 23.86
CA TRP A 99 42.80 65.04 23.13
C TRP A 99 43.44 63.69 23.35
N LYS A 100 42.62 62.65 23.31
CA LYS A 100 43.05 61.27 23.38
C LYS A 100 42.59 60.52 22.14
N ILE A 101 43.52 59.85 21.48
CA ILE A 101 43.24 59.03 20.31
C ILE A 101 42.94 57.62 20.81
N GLU A 102 41.70 57.18 20.61
CA GLU A 102 41.19 55.90 21.10
C GLU A 102 40.71 55.05 19.91
N PRO A 103 40.90 53.71 19.95
CA PRO A 103 40.45 52.83 18.88
C PRO A 103 38.92 52.83 18.79
N LEU A 104 38.39 52.68 17.57
CA LEU A 104 36.96 52.52 17.36
C LEU A 104 36.45 51.22 18.00
N THR A 105 35.25 51.27 18.56
CA THR A 105 34.64 50.08 19.16
C THR A 105 34.11 49.18 18.05
N GLN A 106 34.80 48.06 17.83
CA GLN A 106 34.38 47.04 16.86
C GLN A 106 33.57 45.94 17.55
N ILE A 107 32.34 45.75 17.09
CA ILE A 107 31.49 44.60 17.45
C ILE A 107 31.59 43.60 16.30
N LYS A 108 32.09 42.39 16.58
CA LYS A 108 32.25 41.36 15.56
C LYS A 108 30.89 40.76 15.20
N ASP A 109 30.86 40.06 14.07
CA ASP A 109 29.69 39.24 13.77
C ASP A 109 29.53 38.12 14.82
N GLY A 110 28.28 37.80 15.16
CA GLY A 110 27.95 36.92 16.27
C GLY A 110 28.14 37.52 17.67
N GLU A 111 28.53 38.79 17.79
CA GLU A 111 28.59 39.52 19.05
C GLU A 111 27.54 40.63 19.11
N VAL A 112 27.07 40.95 20.31
CA VAL A 112 26.23 42.09 20.63
C VAL A 112 26.95 42.99 21.63
N GLY A 113 26.99 44.29 21.37
CA GLY A 113 27.56 45.27 22.29
C GLY A 113 26.49 45.84 23.22
N VAL A 114 26.63 45.63 24.52
CA VAL A 114 25.80 46.28 25.54
C VAL A 114 26.50 47.57 25.95
N MET A 115 25.85 48.69 25.75
CA MET A 115 26.38 50.00 26.10
C MET A 115 25.90 50.43 27.49
N VAL A 116 26.81 50.86 28.36
CA VAL A 116 26.53 51.37 29.69
C VAL A 116 26.95 52.84 29.75
N ARG A 117 25.98 53.73 29.95
CA ARG A 117 26.21 55.17 30.09
C ARG A 117 26.70 55.49 31.50
N GLN A 118 27.86 56.15 31.59
CA GLN A 118 28.53 56.48 32.85
C GLN A 118 28.24 57.92 33.36
N PHE A 119 27.57 58.75 32.57
CA PHE A 119 27.28 60.16 32.88
C PHE A 119 25.77 60.49 32.82
N GLY A 120 25.38 61.61 33.42
CA GLY A 120 24.02 62.12 33.46
C GLY A 120 23.33 61.88 34.80
N ALA A 121 22.03 62.19 34.82
CA ALA A 121 21.21 62.05 36.02
C ALA A 121 21.21 60.60 36.52
N PRO A 122 21.16 60.36 37.84
CA PRO A 122 20.97 59.00 38.34
C PRO A 122 19.70 58.38 37.74
N PRO A 123 19.69 57.06 37.48
CA PRO A 123 18.50 56.40 37.00
C PRO A 123 17.34 56.56 38.00
N PRO A 124 16.07 56.56 37.54
CA PRO A 124 14.92 56.45 38.43
C PRO A 124 15.06 55.22 39.35
N ALA A 125 14.56 55.31 40.58
CA ALA A 125 14.70 54.23 41.56
C ALA A 125 14.15 52.90 41.01
N GLY A 126 14.97 51.84 41.05
CA GLY A 126 14.63 50.51 40.53
C GLY A 126 14.78 50.33 39.01
N ARG A 127 15.27 51.34 38.27
CA ARG A 127 15.42 51.31 36.81
C ARG A 127 16.87 51.45 36.35
N PHE A 128 17.58 50.33 36.21
CA PHE A 128 18.97 50.36 35.71
C PHE A 128 19.09 50.37 34.18
N VAL A 129 17.99 50.10 33.46
CA VAL A 129 17.93 50.14 31.99
C VAL A 129 17.29 51.44 31.53
N VAL A 130 18.04 52.20 30.75
CA VAL A 130 17.69 53.52 30.22
C VAL A 130 17.62 53.45 28.70
N ARG A 131 16.88 54.37 28.06
CA ARG A 131 16.92 54.49 26.59
C ARG A 131 18.01 55.47 26.20
N GLU A 132 18.53 55.34 24.98
CA GLU A 132 19.52 56.30 24.47
C GLU A 132 19.00 57.75 24.53
N LYS A 133 17.73 57.93 24.14
CA LYS A 133 16.95 59.17 24.27
C LYS A 133 15.67 58.90 25.06
N GLU A 134 15.62 59.38 26.29
CA GLU A 134 14.43 59.28 27.15
C GLU A 134 13.36 60.29 26.71
N ALA A 135 12.09 59.99 26.96
CA ALA A 135 10.96 60.86 26.58
C ALA A 135 11.04 62.26 27.24
N ASP A 136 11.65 62.33 28.43
CA ASP A 136 11.83 63.56 29.20
C ASP A 136 13.03 64.40 28.71
N GLY A 137 13.74 63.96 27.68
CA GLY A 137 14.93 64.61 27.13
C GLY A 137 16.17 64.55 28.04
N LYS A 138 16.05 63.99 29.25
CA LYS A 138 17.14 63.81 30.20
C LYS A 138 17.96 62.57 29.87
N LEU A 139 19.27 62.66 30.08
CA LEU A 139 20.21 61.55 29.94
C LEU A 139 20.43 60.94 31.31
N HIS A 140 20.04 59.67 31.48
CA HIS A 140 20.22 58.93 32.72
C HIS A 140 21.42 57.97 32.62
N ARG A 141 22.14 57.81 33.74
CA ARG A 141 23.18 56.77 33.90
C ARG A 141 22.52 55.40 33.94
N GLY A 142 23.14 54.41 33.28
CA GLY A 142 22.61 53.04 33.25
C GLY A 142 22.92 52.27 31.98
N ILE A 143 22.36 51.06 31.90
CA ILE A 143 22.48 50.16 30.75
C ILE A 143 21.52 50.67 29.65
N ILE A 144 22.04 50.92 28.46
CA ILE A 144 21.23 51.38 27.33
C ILE A 144 20.43 50.20 26.77
N ALA A 145 19.14 50.44 26.55
CA ALA A 145 18.20 49.41 26.12
C ALA A 145 18.55 48.87 24.73
N GLU A 146 18.89 49.80 23.83
CA GLU A 146 19.27 49.52 22.45
C GLU A 146 20.69 48.91 22.38
N PRO A 147 20.84 47.65 21.94
CA PRO A 147 22.14 47.03 21.79
C PRO A 147 22.85 47.50 20.51
N LEU A 148 24.18 47.49 20.54
CA LEU A 148 25.02 47.69 19.36
C LEU A 148 25.06 46.41 18.53
N ARG A 149 24.74 46.54 17.25
CA ARG A 149 24.80 45.46 16.25
C ARG A 149 26.25 45.27 15.77
N PRO A 150 26.56 44.23 14.99
CA PRO A 150 27.89 44.11 14.39
C PRO A 150 28.23 45.32 13.53
N GLY A 151 29.41 45.87 13.74
CA GLY A 151 29.83 47.11 13.12
C GLY A 151 30.94 47.83 13.88
N THR A 152 31.39 48.92 13.30
CA THR A 152 32.42 49.79 13.88
C THR A 152 31.78 51.08 14.35
N TYR A 153 31.85 51.33 15.66
CA TYR A 153 31.21 52.48 16.29
C TYR A 153 32.23 53.47 16.85
N ARG A 154 31.90 54.75 16.69
CA ARG A 154 32.66 55.87 17.27
C ARG A 154 32.05 56.21 18.62
N ILE A 155 32.52 55.53 19.66
CA ILE A 155 31.98 55.65 21.01
C ILE A 155 33.06 56.27 21.88
N ASN A 156 32.69 57.27 22.67
CA ASN A 156 33.59 57.84 23.67
C ASN A 156 33.75 56.85 24.84
N PRO A 157 34.93 56.23 25.04
CA PRO A 157 35.14 55.24 26.10
C PRO A 157 35.06 55.81 27.52
N PHE A 158 35.19 57.13 27.67
CA PHE A 158 35.03 57.81 28.96
C PHE A 158 33.54 58.08 29.29
N ALA A 159 32.68 58.17 28.28
CA ALA A 159 31.26 58.43 28.44
C ALA A 159 30.43 57.13 28.49
N TYR A 160 30.85 56.13 27.72
CA TYR A 160 30.16 54.85 27.59
C TYR A 160 31.13 53.69 27.74
N SER A 161 30.75 52.70 28.53
CA SER A 161 31.42 51.40 28.60
C SER A 161 30.68 50.41 27.71
N VAL A 162 31.40 49.70 26.83
CA VAL A 162 30.80 48.71 25.92
C VAL A 162 31.22 47.32 26.34
N GLU A 163 30.26 46.51 26.74
CA GLU A 163 30.44 45.11 27.10
C GLU A 163 30.01 44.23 25.91
N LYS A 164 30.93 43.43 25.39
CA LYS A 164 30.64 42.51 24.28
C LYS A 164 30.13 41.18 24.83
N ARG A 165 29.00 40.72 24.31
CA ARG A 165 28.36 39.43 24.67
C ARG A 165 28.07 38.64 23.40
N PRO A 166 27.97 37.30 23.46
CA PRO A 166 27.55 36.52 22.30
C PRO A 166 26.12 36.88 21.90
N ALA A 167 25.87 36.99 20.60
CA ALA A 167 24.53 37.13 20.05
C ALA A 167 23.76 35.82 20.21
N VAL A 168 22.44 35.92 20.32
CA VAL A 168 21.57 34.74 20.41
C VAL A 168 21.42 34.17 19.01
N LYS A 169 21.90 32.94 18.80
CA LYS A 169 21.71 32.20 17.57
C LYS A 169 20.68 31.11 17.80
N VAL A 170 19.61 31.12 17.01
CA VAL A 170 18.57 30.08 17.00
C VAL A 170 18.74 29.28 15.72
N GLU A 171 19.08 28.00 15.83
CA GLU A 171 19.33 27.15 14.66
C GLU A 171 18.00 26.65 14.04
N PRO A 172 18.02 26.19 12.77
CA PRO A 172 16.87 25.51 12.18
C PRO A 172 16.46 24.27 13.00
N GLY A 173 15.16 24.11 13.27
CA GLY A 173 14.64 23.04 14.14
C GLY A 173 14.59 23.41 15.62
N GLU A 174 14.93 24.66 15.96
CA GLU A 174 14.84 25.24 17.29
C GLU A 174 14.05 26.55 17.27
N VAL A 175 13.52 26.94 18.43
CA VAL A 175 12.91 28.24 18.66
C VAL A 175 13.45 28.88 19.94
N GLY A 176 13.59 30.19 19.94
CA GLY A 176 14.07 30.94 21.11
C GLY A 176 12.90 31.39 21.98
N VAL A 177 12.74 30.83 23.18
CA VAL A 177 11.77 31.29 24.17
C VAL A 177 12.33 32.53 24.88
N VAL A 178 11.67 33.66 24.71
CA VAL A 178 12.13 34.95 25.25
C VAL A 178 11.50 35.21 26.61
N THR A 179 12.34 35.50 27.60
CA THR A 179 11.94 35.99 28.91
C THR A 179 12.41 37.43 29.07
N LEU A 180 11.46 38.35 29.26
CA LEU A 180 11.76 39.74 29.56
C LEU A 180 12.04 39.88 31.06
N LYS A 181 13.28 40.20 31.42
CA LYS A 181 13.72 40.45 32.81
C LYS A 181 13.35 41.84 33.28
N TYR A 182 13.24 42.79 32.35
CA TYR A 182 13.09 44.20 32.63
C TYR A 182 12.03 44.83 31.72
N GLY A 183 10.96 45.39 32.31
CA GLY A 183 9.84 45.93 31.55
C GLY A 183 8.70 46.39 32.45
N LYS A 184 7.50 46.54 31.87
CA LYS A 184 6.28 46.80 32.64
C LYS A 184 5.91 45.55 33.45
N SER A 185 5.43 45.73 34.68
CA SER A 185 4.85 44.62 35.43
C SER A 185 3.69 44.01 34.65
N PRO A 186 3.52 42.68 34.66
CA PRO A 186 2.44 42.02 33.94
C PRO A 186 1.08 42.49 34.46
N ALA A 187 0.13 42.74 33.54
CA ALA A 187 -1.22 43.18 33.89
C ALA A 187 -1.99 42.12 34.69
N GLU A 188 -1.76 40.84 34.38
CA GLU A 188 -2.36 39.69 35.07
C GLU A 188 -1.29 38.95 35.87
N ALA A 189 -1.51 38.80 37.18
CA ALA A 189 -0.64 38.01 38.03
C ALA A 189 -0.90 36.50 37.86
N ASN A 190 0.15 35.68 38.04
CA ASN A 190 0.11 34.21 37.99
C ASN A 190 -0.25 33.59 36.62
N THR A 191 0.01 34.30 35.52
CA THR A 191 -0.05 33.71 34.18
C THR A 191 1.30 33.12 33.78
N PHE A 192 1.29 32.04 32.99
CA PHE A 192 2.53 31.43 32.48
C PHE A 192 3.21 32.27 31.40
N LEU A 193 2.40 32.93 30.56
CA LEU A 193 2.84 33.75 29.44
C LEU A 193 2.28 35.17 29.55
N VAL A 194 3.14 36.15 29.30
CA VAL A 194 2.80 37.56 29.38
C VAL A 194 2.67 38.18 27.98
N SER A 195 2.03 39.34 27.90
CA SER A 195 1.92 40.07 26.65
C SER A 195 3.24 40.75 26.29
N GLU A 196 3.39 41.13 25.02
CA GLU A 196 4.64 41.71 24.53
C GLU A 196 5.03 42.96 25.31
N GLY A 197 6.27 42.98 25.83
CA GLY A 197 6.82 44.11 26.60
C GLY A 197 6.48 44.11 28.11
N GLU A 198 5.72 43.12 28.58
CA GLU A 198 5.56 42.83 30.00
C GLU A 198 6.68 41.94 30.51
N GLN A 199 7.05 42.09 31.77
CA GLN A 199 8.07 41.27 32.43
C GLN A 199 7.56 39.83 32.57
N GLY A 200 8.33 38.86 32.06
CA GLY A 200 7.96 37.45 32.04
C GLY A 200 8.23 36.77 30.70
N VAL A 201 7.78 35.52 30.58
CA VAL A 201 7.94 34.71 29.35
C VAL A 201 6.97 35.19 28.28
N GLN A 202 7.50 35.58 27.13
CA GLN A 202 6.73 36.15 26.02
C GLN A 202 5.95 35.05 25.28
N LYS A 203 4.75 35.40 24.78
CA LYS A 203 3.90 34.47 24.00
C LYS A 203 4.51 34.06 22.66
N THR A 204 5.21 34.98 21.99
CA THR A 204 5.75 34.74 20.65
C THR A 204 7.23 34.35 20.75
N PRO A 205 7.61 33.13 20.32
CA PRO A 205 9.01 32.73 20.30
C PRO A 205 9.76 33.35 19.11
N LEU A 206 11.08 33.40 19.22
CA LEU A 206 11.98 33.78 18.13
C LEU A 206 12.12 32.61 17.14
N ARG A 207 11.96 32.92 15.85
CA ARG A 207 12.22 31.99 14.75
C ARG A 207 13.72 31.77 14.54
N PRO A 208 14.14 30.71 13.83
CA PRO A 208 15.54 30.50 13.47
C PRO A 208 16.19 31.76 12.86
N GLY A 209 17.36 32.13 13.38
CA GLY A 209 18.04 33.37 13.03
C GLY A 209 19.00 33.86 14.12
N THR A 210 19.77 34.90 13.80
CA THR A 210 20.69 35.57 14.72
C THR A 210 20.05 36.85 15.26
N TYR A 211 19.93 36.95 16.58
CA TYR A 211 19.34 38.10 17.27
C TYR A 211 20.37 38.78 18.17
N TYR A 212 20.54 40.08 17.95
CA TYR A 212 21.39 40.95 18.77
C TYR A 212 20.53 41.61 19.84
N LEU A 213 20.25 40.86 20.92
CA LEU A 213 19.41 41.31 22.03
C LEU A 213 20.28 41.71 23.23
N ASN A 214 19.79 42.67 24.02
CA ASN A 214 20.46 43.04 25.26
C ASN A 214 20.19 41.97 26.36
N PRO A 215 21.22 41.23 26.85
CA PRO A 215 21.06 40.13 27.81
C PRO A 215 20.60 40.55 29.22
N TYR A 216 20.70 41.85 29.53
CA TYR A 216 20.17 42.43 30.77
C TYR A 216 18.65 42.63 30.72
N ILE A 217 18.07 42.72 29.51
CA ILE A 217 16.63 42.89 29.29
C ILE A 217 15.99 41.57 28.89
N TYR A 218 16.61 40.87 27.94
CA TYR A 218 16.10 39.65 27.35
C TYR A 218 16.96 38.47 27.81
N ARG A 219 16.32 37.40 28.25
CA ARG A 219 16.91 36.06 28.33
C ARG A 219 16.24 35.22 27.27
N VAL A 220 17.04 34.52 26.47
CA VAL A 220 16.51 33.59 25.46
C VAL A 220 16.96 32.19 25.84
N ASP A 221 16.01 31.29 26.01
CA ASP A 221 16.24 29.87 26.23
C ASP A 221 15.85 29.12 24.95
N ILE A 222 16.74 28.26 24.45
CA ILE A 222 16.55 27.56 23.18
C ILE A 222 15.75 26.28 23.42
N VAL A 223 14.68 26.08 22.64
CA VAL A 223 13.81 24.90 22.71
C VAL A 223 13.79 24.20 21.36
N GLY A 224 14.09 22.90 21.35
CA GLY A 224 14.01 22.07 20.16
C GLY A 224 12.55 21.81 19.75
N VAL A 225 12.23 22.09 18.49
CA VAL A 225 10.91 21.82 17.88
C VAL A 225 10.98 20.70 16.83
N GLN A 226 12.16 20.10 16.68
CA GLN A 226 12.38 18.95 15.81
C GLN A 226 11.64 17.69 16.27
N SER A 227 11.53 16.74 15.35
CA SER A 227 10.95 15.41 15.65
C SER A 227 11.89 14.63 16.56
N HIS A 228 11.35 14.14 17.66
CA HIS A 228 12.01 13.19 18.54
C HIS A 228 11.26 11.87 18.52
N LYS A 229 11.99 10.75 18.40
CA LYS A 229 11.46 9.40 18.58
C LYS A 229 11.86 8.92 19.96
N THR A 230 10.87 8.54 20.77
CA THR A 230 11.09 8.00 22.11
C THR A 230 10.47 6.62 22.21
N GLU A 231 11.28 5.64 22.59
CA GLU A 231 10.83 4.29 22.91
C GLU A 231 10.53 4.20 24.41
N PHE A 232 9.49 3.45 24.75
CA PHE A 232 9.06 3.28 26.13
C PHE A 232 8.56 1.87 26.37
N GLU A 233 8.67 1.46 27.63
CA GLU A 233 8.11 0.22 28.13
C GLU A 233 7.14 0.55 29.27
N ILE A 234 5.91 0.09 29.13
CA ILE A 234 4.85 0.24 30.12
C ILE A 234 4.20 -1.10 30.37
N SER A 235 3.43 -1.23 31.44
CA SER A 235 2.62 -2.43 31.67
C SER A 235 1.18 -2.07 31.94
N PHE A 236 0.25 -2.89 31.46
CA PHE A 236 -1.16 -2.81 31.82
C PHE A 236 -1.63 -4.09 32.49
N LEU A 237 -2.75 -3.97 33.20
CA LEU A 237 -3.45 -5.09 33.81
C LEU A 237 -4.63 -5.48 32.91
N SER A 238 -4.71 -6.74 32.52
CA SER A 238 -5.90 -7.30 31.86
C SER A 238 -7.09 -7.35 32.82
N ARG A 239 -8.29 -7.56 32.27
CA ARG A 239 -9.52 -7.79 33.03
C ARG A 239 -9.39 -8.92 34.06
N ASP A 240 -8.59 -9.93 33.73
CA ASP A 240 -8.37 -11.11 34.58
C ASP A 240 -7.23 -10.92 35.60
N GLY A 241 -6.65 -9.72 35.69
CA GLY A 241 -5.65 -9.38 36.70
C GLY A 241 -4.20 -9.72 36.34
N PHE A 242 -3.92 -10.11 35.08
CA PHE A 242 -2.56 -10.38 34.63
C PHE A 242 -1.88 -9.14 34.07
N ARG A 243 -0.58 -8.98 34.35
CA ARG A 243 0.25 -7.88 33.85
C ARG A 243 0.85 -8.22 32.50
N PHE A 244 0.66 -7.32 31.54
CA PHE A 244 1.22 -7.40 30.20
C PHE A 244 2.17 -6.23 30.00
N PRO A 245 3.50 -6.46 29.93
CA PRO A 245 4.44 -5.47 29.43
C PRO A 245 4.16 -5.17 27.95
N VAL A 246 4.26 -3.88 27.62
CA VAL A 246 4.01 -3.31 26.30
C VAL A 246 5.16 -2.41 25.96
N LYS A 247 5.77 -2.70 24.81
CA LYS A 247 6.81 -1.86 24.22
C LYS A 247 6.20 -1.02 23.12
N GLY A 248 6.47 0.28 23.17
CA GLY A 248 5.96 1.23 22.19
C GLY A 248 6.99 2.29 21.85
N ALA A 249 6.70 3.01 20.77
CA ALA A 249 7.48 4.17 20.35
C ALA A 249 6.53 5.30 19.99
N VAL A 250 6.87 6.51 20.40
CA VAL A 250 6.14 7.73 20.04
C VAL A 250 7.11 8.69 19.39
N GLU A 251 6.75 9.14 18.18
CA GLU A 251 7.37 10.24 17.50
C GLU A 251 6.58 11.52 17.78
N TRP A 252 7.26 12.50 18.36
CA TRP A 252 6.66 13.73 18.85
C TRP A 252 7.52 14.95 18.54
N ALA A 253 6.91 16.13 18.55
CA ALA A 253 7.58 17.41 18.40
C ALA A 253 6.85 18.47 19.23
N VAL A 254 7.57 19.50 19.68
CA VAL A 254 6.94 20.67 20.31
C VAL A 254 6.31 21.54 19.22
N GLU A 255 5.07 21.98 19.41
CA GLU A 255 4.45 22.94 18.50
C GLU A 255 5.17 24.29 18.58
N GLU A 256 5.71 24.77 17.47
CA GLU A 256 6.55 25.98 17.42
C GLU A 256 5.89 27.20 18.09
N GLY A 257 4.61 27.46 17.80
CA GLY A 257 3.87 28.60 18.34
C GLY A 257 3.56 28.49 19.84
N ARG A 258 3.55 27.28 20.40
CA ARG A 258 3.28 27.02 21.83
C ARG A 258 4.53 26.63 22.62
N ALA A 259 5.72 26.68 22.00
CA ALA A 259 6.97 26.36 22.67
C ALA A 259 7.23 27.15 23.96
N PRO A 260 6.92 28.47 24.06
CA PRO A 260 7.04 29.19 25.33
C PRO A 260 6.16 28.61 26.44
N GLU A 261 4.93 28.19 26.09
CA GLU A 261 3.99 27.59 27.03
C GLU A 261 4.51 26.24 27.54
N VAL A 262 5.00 25.40 26.61
CA VAL A 262 5.57 24.08 26.90
C VAL A 262 6.80 24.21 27.80
N PHE A 263 7.69 25.15 27.50
CA PHE A 263 8.90 25.40 28.28
C PHE A 263 8.59 25.74 29.74
N VAL A 264 7.59 26.59 29.99
CA VAL A 264 7.22 27.01 31.35
C VAL A 264 6.42 25.94 32.09
N MET A 265 5.45 25.29 31.43
CA MET A 265 4.55 24.35 32.08
C MET A 265 5.16 22.96 32.29
N ILE A 266 6.00 22.52 31.36
CA ILE A 266 6.53 21.15 31.32
C ILE A 266 8.01 21.17 31.66
N GLY A 267 8.80 21.93 30.91
CA GLY A 267 10.24 22.00 31.01
C GLY A 267 10.93 21.64 29.70
N ASP A 268 11.98 20.84 29.78
CA ASP A 268 12.79 20.38 28.65
C ASP A 268 12.20 19.14 27.93
N ALA A 269 12.95 18.60 26.98
CA ALA A 269 12.54 17.43 26.20
C ALA A 269 12.38 16.16 27.07
N GLU A 270 13.20 15.98 28.11
CA GLU A 270 13.10 14.84 29.02
C GLU A 270 11.84 14.95 29.88
N ASP A 271 11.52 16.15 30.32
CA ASP A 271 10.29 16.47 31.01
C ASP A 271 9.04 16.24 30.15
N VAL A 272 9.09 16.55 28.85
CA VAL A 272 8.01 16.21 27.91
C VAL A 272 7.77 14.72 27.86
N VAL A 273 8.84 13.93 27.74
CA VAL A 273 8.76 12.46 27.73
C VAL A 273 8.14 11.94 29.03
N ASN A 274 8.70 12.35 30.18
CA ASN A 274 8.34 11.78 31.48
C ASN A 274 6.98 12.29 32.00
N LYS A 275 6.73 13.60 31.93
CA LYS A 275 5.55 14.25 32.52
C LYS A 275 4.34 14.21 31.61
N VAL A 276 4.52 14.09 30.29
CA VAL A 276 3.43 14.05 29.31
C VAL A 276 3.27 12.69 28.66
N ILE A 277 4.26 12.24 27.87
CA ILE A 277 4.12 11.07 27.00
C ILE A 277 3.95 9.79 27.84
N LEU A 278 4.90 9.49 28.72
CA LEU A 278 4.86 8.30 29.58
C LEU A 278 3.65 8.32 30.52
N ARG A 279 3.34 9.48 31.11
CA ARG A 279 2.20 9.60 32.01
C ARG A 279 0.86 9.38 31.30
N SER A 280 0.72 9.90 30.08
CA SER A 280 -0.45 9.67 29.23
C SER A 280 -0.55 8.21 28.79
N ALA A 281 0.57 7.63 28.36
CA ALA A 281 0.64 6.23 27.95
C ALA A 281 0.26 5.26 29.08
N LEU A 282 0.77 5.50 30.30
CA LEU A 282 0.41 4.75 31.50
C LEU A 282 -1.06 4.92 31.87
N SER A 283 -1.61 6.13 31.75
CA SER A 283 -3.02 6.42 32.02
C SER A 283 -3.94 5.63 31.07
N MET A 284 -3.70 5.74 29.76
CA MET A 284 -4.45 5.00 28.74
C MET A 284 -4.36 3.50 28.97
N SER A 285 -3.14 3.00 29.20
CA SER A 285 -2.86 1.58 29.40
C SER A 285 -3.65 0.99 30.56
N ARG A 286 -3.79 1.73 31.67
CA ARG A 286 -4.63 1.31 32.81
C ARG A 286 -6.11 1.22 32.43
N VAL A 287 -6.64 2.23 31.74
CA VAL A 287 -8.05 2.29 31.38
C VAL A 287 -8.39 1.22 30.35
N GLN A 288 -7.61 1.11 29.29
CA GLN A 288 -7.90 0.24 28.15
C GLN A 288 -7.51 -1.21 28.43
N GLY A 289 -6.40 -1.44 29.13
CA GLY A 289 -5.99 -2.79 29.53
C GLY A 289 -7.06 -3.53 30.33
N SER A 290 -7.79 -2.82 31.21
CA SER A 290 -8.84 -3.42 32.05
C SER A 290 -10.05 -3.95 31.27
N LYS A 291 -10.22 -3.56 30.00
CA LYS A 291 -11.35 -3.97 29.17
C LYS A 291 -11.13 -5.32 28.48
N TYR A 292 -9.87 -5.71 28.29
CA TYR A 292 -9.51 -6.87 27.48
C TYR A 292 -9.18 -8.08 28.38
N SER A 293 -9.62 -9.28 27.99
CA SER A 293 -9.21 -10.51 28.67
C SER A 293 -7.79 -10.91 28.27
N SER A 294 -7.14 -11.75 29.08
CA SER A 294 -5.81 -12.27 28.74
C SER A 294 -5.81 -13.06 27.42
N ALA A 295 -6.87 -13.83 27.17
CA ALA A 295 -7.02 -14.60 25.94
C ALA A 295 -7.13 -13.70 24.71
N ASP A 296 -7.90 -12.61 24.79
CA ASP A 296 -8.06 -11.67 23.67
C ASP A 296 -6.74 -10.98 23.32
N VAL A 297 -5.93 -10.64 24.32
CA VAL A 297 -4.60 -10.03 24.12
C VAL A 297 -3.63 -11.03 23.46
N ILE A 298 -3.61 -12.29 23.94
CA ILE A 298 -2.72 -13.34 23.41
C ILE A 298 -3.10 -13.74 21.98
N SER A 299 -4.40 -13.78 21.67
CA SER A 299 -4.89 -14.12 20.32
C SER A 299 -4.54 -13.07 19.26
N GLY A 300 -4.09 -11.87 19.66
CA GLY A 300 -3.69 -10.79 18.76
C GLY A 300 -4.84 -9.99 18.14
N THR A 301 -6.11 -10.40 18.36
CA THR A 301 -7.29 -9.71 17.82
C THR A 301 -7.41 -8.26 18.31
N VAL A 302 -6.94 -7.99 19.52
CA VAL A 302 -7.10 -6.71 20.20
C VAL A 302 -6.01 -5.70 19.84
N ARG A 303 -4.86 -6.14 19.32
CA ARG A 303 -3.69 -5.28 19.13
C ARG A 303 -3.98 -4.05 18.29
N LYS A 304 -4.73 -4.22 17.20
CA LYS A 304 -5.11 -3.11 16.30
C LYS A 304 -6.02 -2.11 17.00
N THR A 305 -7.06 -2.58 17.69
CA THR A 305 -7.97 -1.72 18.45
C THR A 305 -7.23 -0.95 19.53
N PHE A 306 -6.34 -1.62 20.27
CA PHE A 306 -5.51 -0.99 21.30
C PHE A 306 -4.58 0.08 20.70
N GLN A 307 -3.94 -0.22 19.56
CA GLN A 307 -3.09 0.71 18.82
C GLN A 307 -3.85 1.97 18.38
N ASP A 308 -5.06 1.81 17.84
CA ASP A 308 -5.88 2.92 17.35
C ASP A 308 -6.37 3.80 18.52
N GLU A 309 -6.82 3.18 19.61
CA GLU A 309 -7.22 3.89 20.82
C GLU A 309 -6.04 4.60 21.50
N PHE A 310 -4.88 3.95 21.55
CA PHE A 310 -3.65 4.51 22.10
C PHE A 310 -3.24 5.78 21.35
N SER A 311 -3.14 5.66 20.03
CA SER A 311 -2.77 6.77 19.14
C SER A 311 -3.74 7.94 19.28
N LYS A 312 -5.05 7.66 19.29
CA LYS A 312 -6.08 8.68 19.48
C LYS A 312 -5.95 9.39 20.83
N HIS A 313 -5.82 8.64 21.91
CA HIS A 313 -5.77 9.21 23.26
C HIS A 313 -4.50 10.05 23.48
N ILE A 314 -3.33 9.50 23.14
CA ILE A 314 -2.07 10.20 23.35
C ILE A 314 -1.97 11.47 22.50
N THR A 315 -2.48 11.44 21.26
CA THR A 315 -2.54 12.61 20.39
C THR A 315 -3.42 13.71 21.00
N GLN A 316 -4.61 13.36 21.50
CA GLN A 316 -5.53 14.32 22.10
C GLN A 316 -4.99 14.95 23.39
N GLU A 317 -4.44 14.15 24.30
CA GLU A 317 -3.92 14.64 25.58
C GLU A 317 -2.62 15.44 25.41
N SER A 318 -1.77 15.08 24.44
CA SER A 318 -0.52 15.79 24.16
C SER A 318 -0.77 17.12 23.43
N ALA A 319 -1.72 17.16 22.49
CA ALA A 319 -2.08 18.37 21.76
C ALA A 319 -2.58 19.50 22.67
N ARG A 320 -3.33 19.17 23.73
CA ARG A 320 -3.77 20.15 24.74
C ARG A 320 -2.60 20.89 25.38
N LYS A 321 -1.46 20.22 25.51
CA LYS A 321 -0.24 20.75 26.12
C LYS A 321 0.76 21.31 25.11
N GLY A 322 0.38 21.46 23.82
CA GLY A 322 1.28 22.00 22.79
C GLY A 322 2.33 21.01 22.27
N ILE A 323 2.10 19.70 22.44
CA ILE A 323 2.97 18.64 21.91
C ILE A 323 2.26 17.95 20.76
N LEU A 324 2.92 17.93 19.60
CA LEU A 324 2.43 17.30 18.38
C LEU A 324 2.92 15.85 18.34
N ILE A 325 1.99 14.91 18.23
CA ILE A 325 2.29 13.50 18.01
C ILE A 325 2.21 13.21 16.51
N LYS A 326 3.34 12.83 15.90
CA LYS A 326 3.39 12.46 14.48
C LYS A 326 3.03 10.99 14.28
N ALA A 327 3.56 10.13 15.14
CA ALA A 327 3.27 8.72 15.15
C ALA A 327 3.32 8.18 16.58
N ALA A 328 2.43 7.25 16.91
CA ALA A 328 2.42 6.57 18.18
C ALA A 328 2.13 5.11 17.90
N LEU A 329 3.09 4.22 18.14
CA LEU A 329 3.04 2.82 17.74
C LEU A 329 3.32 1.90 18.93
N ILE A 330 2.60 0.78 18.96
CA ILE A 330 2.77 -0.32 19.89
C ILE A 330 3.47 -1.46 19.14
N SER A 331 4.73 -1.67 19.50
CA SER A 331 5.63 -2.61 18.85
C SER A 331 5.29 -4.05 19.23
N GLU A 332 5.12 -4.32 20.53
CA GLU A 332 4.87 -5.68 21.03
C GLU A 332 4.16 -5.65 22.37
N ILE A 333 3.31 -6.65 22.60
CA ILE A 333 2.69 -6.95 23.89
C ILE A 333 3.23 -8.32 24.27
N GLU A 334 4.04 -8.37 25.32
CA GLU A 334 4.70 -9.60 25.75
C GLU A 334 3.82 -10.32 26.79
N PRO A 335 3.19 -11.46 26.47
CA PRO A 335 2.39 -12.19 27.43
C PRO A 335 3.28 -13.01 28.39
N PRO A 336 2.94 -13.08 29.69
CA PRO A 336 3.68 -13.93 30.63
C PRO A 336 3.52 -15.41 30.25
N GLN A 337 4.65 -16.08 29.95
CA GLN A 337 4.66 -17.43 29.38
C GLN A 337 3.89 -18.48 30.20
N LYS A 338 3.94 -18.39 31.54
CA LYS A 338 3.25 -19.32 32.47
C LYS A 338 1.74 -19.45 32.22
N ILE A 339 1.11 -18.43 31.62
CA ILE A 339 -0.33 -18.39 31.32
C ILE A 339 -0.57 -18.43 29.81
N ALA A 340 0.35 -17.85 29.03
CA ALA A 340 0.28 -17.89 27.58
C ALA A 340 0.30 -19.32 27.04
N GLU A 341 1.15 -20.19 27.59
CA GLU A 341 1.27 -21.59 27.19
C GLU A 341 -0.07 -22.36 27.35
N PRO A 342 -0.68 -22.45 28.55
CA PRO A 342 -1.98 -23.13 28.71
C PRO A 342 -3.10 -22.60 27.81
N ILE A 343 -3.18 -21.27 27.61
CA ILE A 343 -4.21 -20.66 26.76
C ILE A 343 -3.95 -21.00 25.30
N ARG A 344 -2.70 -20.90 24.84
CA ARG A 344 -2.30 -21.24 23.47
C ARG A 344 -2.53 -22.71 23.18
N ASP A 345 -2.15 -23.59 24.11
CA ASP A 345 -2.37 -25.03 23.98
C ASP A 345 -3.85 -25.38 23.92
N ARG A 346 -4.68 -24.69 24.72
CA ARG A 346 -6.14 -24.84 24.66
C ARG A 346 -6.70 -24.39 23.32
N GLU A 347 -6.24 -23.27 22.78
CA GLU A 347 -6.69 -22.76 21.48
C GLU A 347 -6.27 -23.70 20.34
N ILE A 348 -5.03 -24.22 20.39
CA ILE A 348 -4.52 -25.23 19.46
C ILE A 348 -5.36 -26.51 19.56
N ALA A 349 -5.70 -26.96 20.78
CA ALA A 349 -6.52 -28.14 20.98
C ALA A 349 -7.93 -27.96 20.40
N VAL A 350 -8.54 -26.77 20.55
CA VAL A 350 -9.83 -26.43 19.95
C VAL A 350 -9.75 -26.45 18.42
N GLN A 351 -8.76 -25.77 17.82
CA GLN A 351 -8.54 -25.79 16.37
C GLN A 351 -8.26 -27.20 15.82
N THR A 352 -7.48 -27.99 16.56
CA THR A 352 -7.16 -29.38 16.22
C THR A 352 -8.42 -30.24 16.24
N ARG A 353 -9.26 -30.08 17.27
CA ARG A 353 -10.56 -30.75 17.36
C ARG A 353 -11.46 -30.41 16.17
N THR A 354 -11.62 -29.12 15.84
CA THR A 354 -12.40 -28.70 14.68
C THR A 354 -11.84 -29.28 13.38
N THR A 355 -10.51 -29.34 13.24
CA THR A 355 -9.86 -29.96 12.08
C THR A 355 -10.17 -31.44 11.98
N TYR A 356 -10.11 -32.19 13.09
CA TYR A 356 -10.48 -33.60 13.13
C TYR A 356 -11.96 -33.83 12.85
N GLU A 357 -12.87 -33.02 13.40
CA GLU A 357 -14.31 -33.08 13.11
C GLU A 357 -14.56 -32.91 11.60
N ASN A 358 -13.95 -31.89 10.97
CA ASN A 358 -14.04 -31.67 9.53
C ASN A 358 -13.44 -32.84 8.71
N GLN A 359 -12.34 -33.45 9.17
CA GLN A 359 -11.73 -34.61 8.52
C GLN A 359 -12.62 -35.85 8.64
N ILE A 360 -13.23 -36.09 9.80
CA ILE A 360 -14.18 -37.19 10.02
C ILE A 360 -15.40 -37.01 9.13
N GLU A 361 -15.97 -35.81 9.06
CA GLU A 361 -17.11 -35.52 8.19
C GLU A 361 -16.80 -35.78 6.72
N ARG A 362 -15.63 -35.32 6.24
CA ARG A 362 -15.16 -35.62 4.88
C ARG A 362 -14.99 -37.12 4.66
N ALA A 363 -14.35 -37.83 5.58
CA ALA A 363 -14.15 -39.28 5.47
C ALA A 363 -15.48 -40.06 5.45
N VAL A 364 -16.46 -39.66 6.26
CA VAL A 364 -17.81 -40.25 6.26
C VAL A 364 -18.54 -39.95 4.96
N SER A 365 -18.46 -38.72 4.44
CA SER A 365 -19.03 -38.34 3.15
C SER A 365 -18.39 -39.14 2.00
N ASP A 366 -17.06 -39.23 1.97
CA ASP A 366 -16.32 -39.98 0.97
C ASP A 366 -16.64 -41.49 1.05
N ALA A 367 -16.74 -42.04 2.25
CA ALA A 367 -17.16 -43.43 2.46
C ALA A 367 -18.57 -43.68 1.93
N LYS A 368 -19.51 -42.76 2.18
CA LYS A 368 -20.89 -42.85 1.68
C LYS A 368 -20.95 -42.77 0.15
N VAL A 369 -20.17 -41.88 -0.46
CA VAL A 369 -20.04 -41.79 -1.92
C VAL A 369 -19.43 -43.07 -2.49
N ALA A 370 -18.39 -43.62 -1.84
CA ALA A 370 -17.77 -44.87 -2.26
C ALA A 370 -18.74 -46.07 -2.14
N GLU A 371 -19.53 -46.13 -1.07
CA GLU A 371 -20.58 -47.14 -0.89
C GLU A 371 -21.66 -47.01 -1.97
N GLN A 372 -22.14 -45.79 -2.25
CA GLN A 372 -23.09 -45.52 -3.34
C GLN A 372 -22.53 -45.95 -4.69
N LYS A 373 -21.26 -45.65 -4.99
CA LYS A 373 -20.59 -46.11 -6.21
C LYS A 373 -20.50 -47.64 -6.26
N LYS A 374 -20.12 -48.31 -5.17
CA LYS A 374 -20.07 -49.79 -5.11
C LYS A 374 -21.46 -50.42 -5.32
N LEU A 375 -22.51 -49.85 -4.71
CA LEU A 375 -23.89 -50.29 -4.92
C LEU A 375 -24.34 -50.05 -6.36
N GLN A 376 -23.95 -48.92 -6.96
CA GLN A 376 -24.23 -48.63 -8.35
C GLN A 376 -23.52 -49.62 -9.28
N ASP A 377 -22.23 -49.88 -9.06
CA ASP A 377 -21.46 -50.92 -9.77
C ASP A 377 -22.10 -52.30 -9.61
N GLN A 378 -22.54 -52.66 -8.40
CA GLN A 378 -23.23 -53.93 -8.15
C GLN A 378 -24.55 -53.99 -8.91
N LYS A 379 -25.36 -52.93 -8.90
CA LYS A 379 -26.58 -52.84 -9.70
C LYS A 379 -26.29 -52.96 -11.20
N VAL A 380 -25.25 -52.29 -11.70
CA VAL A 380 -24.81 -52.40 -13.10
C VAL A 380 -24.44 -53.85 -13.43
N ARG A 381 -23.68 -54.54 -12.55
CA ARG A 381 -23.34 -55.96 -12.72
C ARG A 381 -24.57 -56.88 -12.72
N VAL A 382 -25.51 -56.66 -11.81
CA VAL A 382 -26.77 -57.42 -11.73
C VAL A 382 -27.63 -57.18 -12.97
N VAL A 383 -27.75 -55.93 -13.43
CA VAL A 383 -28.49 -55.58 -14.65
C VAL A 383 -27.81 -56.19 -15.88
N ALA A 384 -26.48 -56.15 -15.97
CA ALA A 384 -25.73 -56.79 -17.06
C ALA A 384 -25.92 -58.32 -17.06
N ALA A 385 -25.86 -58.96 -15.88
CA ALA A 385 -26.13 -60.40 -15.75
C ALA A 385 -27.57 -60.76 -16.13
N GLY A 386 -28.55 -59.99 -15.67
CA GLY A 386 -29.96 -60.16 -16.06
C GLY A 386 -30.20 -59.92 -17.55
N THR A 387 -29.47 -58.99 -18.16
CA THR A 387 -29.53 -58.74 -19.61
C THR A 387 -28.91 -59.90 -20.40
N MET A 388 -27.77 -60.43 -19.96
CA MET A 388 -27.18 -61.63 -20.57
C MET A 388 -28.12 -62.83 -20.46
N GLN A 389 -28.71 -63.06 -19.28
CA GLN A 389 -29.68 -64.13 -19.09
C GLN A 389 -30.91 -63.96 -20.01
N LYS A 390 -31.47 -62.75 -20.10
CA LYS A 390 -32.59 -62.47 -21.02
C LYS A 390 -32.21 -62.68 -22.47
N ASN A 391 -31.02 -62.25 -22.89
CA ASN A 391 -30.53 -62.44 -24.26
C ASN A 391 -30.34 -63.93 -24.57
N GLU A 392 -29.78 -64.73 -23.66
CA GLU A 392 -29.64 -66.18 -23.82
C GLU A 392 -31.00 -66.90 -23.86
N ILE A 393 -31.94 -66.54 -22.97
CA ILE A 393 -33.31 -67.07 -23.01
C ILE A 393 -33.99 -66.70 -24.32
N GLN A 394 -33.85 -65.45 -24.78
CA GLN A 394 -34.46 -64.99 -26.02
C GLN A 394 -33.85 -65.67 -27.25
N LYS A 395 -32.53 -65.89 -27.26
CA LYS A 395 -31.84 -66.68 -28.29
C LYS A 395 -32.34 -68.12 -28.30
N ALA A 396 -32.36 -68.80 -27.15
CA ALA A 396 -32.89 -70.16 -27.03
C ALA A 396 -34.37 -70.26 -27.43
N THR A 397 -35.17 -69.25 -27.11
CA THR A 397 -36.59 -69.18 -27.52
C THR A 397 -36.72 -69.01 -29.03
N LYS A 398 -35.93 -68.12 -29.64
CA LYS A 398 -35.88 -67.96 -31.10
C LYS A 398 -35.40 -69.21 -31.80
N ASP A 399 -34.35 -69.87 -31.29
CA ASP A 399 -33.84 -71.11 -31.86
C ASP A 399 -34.89 -72.22 -31.80
N LYS A 400 -35.59 -72.35 -30.67
CA LYS A 400 -36.75 -73.26 -30.53
C LYS A 400 -37.86 -72.91 -31.52
N GLU A 401 -38.18 -71.64 -31.70
CA GLU A 401 -39.22 -71.16 -32.62
C GLU A 401 -38.84 -71.44 -34.08
N VAL A 402 -37.58 -71.24 -34.47
CA VAL A 402 -37.05 -71.61 -35.79
C VAL A 402 -37.18 -73.12 -36.03
N VAL A 403 -36.89 -73.95 -35.02
CA VAL A 403 -37.06 -75.42 -35.11
C VAL A 403 -38.54 -75.80 -35.25
N ILE A 404 -39.44 -75.17 -34.50
CA ILE A 404 -40.89 -75.41 -34.62
C ILE A 404 -41.41 -74.98 -35.99
N ILE A 405 -41.00 -73.82 -36.49
CA ILE A 405 -41.36 -73.34 -37.83
C ILE A 405 -40.84 -74.29 -38.90
N GLY A 406 -39.61 -74.81 -38.75
CA GLY A 406 -39.05 -75.84 -39.62
C GLY A 406 -39.89 -77.11 -39.63
N ALA A 407 -40.22 -77.64 -38.46
CA ALA A 407 -41.05 -78.84 -38.33
C ALA A 407 -42.48 -78.64 -38.86
N GLN A 408 -43.07 -77.45 -38.67
CA GLN A 408 -44.38 -77.10 -39.24
C GLN A 408 -44.34 -77.01 -40.76
N ARG A 409 -43.29 -76.40 -41.33
CA ARG A 409 -43.07 -76.36 -42.78
C ARG A 409 -42.93 -77.78 -43.34
N ASP A 410 -42.14 -78.63 -42.70
CA ASP A 410 -41.95 -80.02 -43.14
C ASP A 410 -43.26 -80.82 -43.08
N LEU A 411 -44.07 -80.61 -42.04
CA LEU A 411 -45.42 -81.19 -41.94
C LEU A 411 -46.36 -80.68 -43.04
N GLU A 412 -46.33 -79.39 -43.38
CA GLU A 412 -47.11 -78.84 -44.50
C GLU A 412 -46.66 -79.39 -45.85
N VAL A 413 -45.36 -79.55 -46.08
CA VAL A 413 -44.82 -80.17 -47.30
C VAL A 413 -45.28 -81.63 -47.39
N ALA A 414 -45.15 -82.41 -46.31
CA ALA A 414 -45.61 -83.79 -46.28
C ALA A 414 -47.12 -83.93 -46.50
N LYS A 415 -47.94 -83.01 -45.97
CA LYS A 415 -49.38 -82.96 -46.25
C LYS A 415 -49.68 -82.67 -47.72
N LYS A 416 -48.97 -81.72 -48.32
CA LYS A 416 -49.10 -81.40 -49.75
C LYS A 416 -48.66 -82.57 -50.64
N ASP A 417 -47.60 -83.26 -50.27
CA ASP A 417 -47.12 -84.44 -51.00
C ASP A 417 -48.14 -85.58 -50.91
N LEU A 418 -48.75 -85.80 -49.74
CA LEU A 418 -49.82 -86.77 -49.57
C LEU A 418 -51.07 -86.40 -50.40
N GLU A 419 -51.47 -85.11 -50.40
CA GLU A 419 -52.56 -84.63 -51.26
C GLU A 419 -52.25 -84.82 -52.76
N THR A 420 -50.99 -84.59 -53.16
CA THR A 420 -50.53 -84.79 -54.53
C THR A 420 -50.53 -86.27 -54.90
N ALA A 421 -50.10 -87.14 -53.99
CA ALA A 421 -50.14 -88.59 -54.17
C ALA A 421 -51.58 -89.11 -54.29
N ASP A 422 -52.51 -88.63 -53.47
CA ASP A 422 -53.94 -88.96 -53.57
C ASP A 422 -54.54 -88.48 -54.90
N LYS A 423 -54.24 -87.25 -55.33
CA LYS A 423 -54.67 -86.74 -56.65
C LYS A 423 -54.08 -87.54 -57.80
N ASN A 424 -52.81 -87.96 -57.70
CA ASN A 424 -52.19 -88.83 -58.68
C ASN A 424 -52.84 -90.22 -58.70
N ALA A 425 -53.15 -90.80 -57.54
CA ALA A 425 -53.85 -92.07 -57.44
C ALA A 425 -55.26 -91.98 -58.04
N GLN A 426 -56.00 -90.90 -57.78
CA GLN A 426 -57.28 -90.62 -58.44
C GLN A 426 -57.13 -90.47 -59.95
N GLY A 427 -56.06 -89.80 -60.42
CA GLY A 427 -55.71 -89.71 -61.83
C GLY A 427 -55.47 -91.08 -62.47
N ILE A 428 -54.72 -91.97 -61.81
CA ILE A 428 -54.46 -93.34 -62.30
C ILE A 428 -55.75 -94.17 -62.34
N ILE A 429 -56.61 -94.08 -61.31
CA ILE A 429 -57.91 -94.78 -61.30
C ILE A 429 -58.81 -94.26 -62.43
N ALA A 430 -58.86 -92.95 -62.66
CA ALA A 430 -59.65 -92.35 -63.73
C ALA A 430 -59.14 -92.75 -65.13
N ILE A 431 -57.81 -92.77 -65.33
CA ILE A 431 -57.20 -93.28 -66.57
C ILE A 431 -57.54 -94.78 -66.75
N GLY A 432 -57.39 -95.59 -65.70
CA GLY A 432 -57.69 -97.02 -65.76
C GLY A 432 -59.16 -97.33 -66.02
N GLN A 433 -60.10 -96.53 -65.48
CA GLN A 433 -61.52 -96.61 -65.81
C GLN A 433 -61.77 -96.22 -67.26
N GLY A 434 -61.14 -95.14 -67.75
CA GLY A 434 -61.21 -94.74 -69.15
C GLY A 434 -60.71 -95.84 -70.11
N ASP A 435 -59.58 -96.48 -69.80
CA ASP A 435 -59.02 -97.58 -70.59
C ASP A 435 -59.93 -98.82 -70.56
N ALA A 436 -60.48 -99.17 -69.40
CA ALA A 436 -61.42 -100.29 -69.25
C ALA A 436 -62.72 -100.05 -70.03
N ASP A 437 -63.23 -98.81 -70.03
CA ASP A 437 -64.39 -98.40 -70.80
C ASP A 437 -64.11 -98.50 -72.30
N VAL A 438 -62.96 -98.03 -72.78
CA VAL A 438 -62.56 -98.18 -74.20
C VAL A 438 -62.48 -99.66 -74.60
N ILE A 439 -61.87 -100.52 -73.79
CA ILE A 439 -61.79 -101.96 -74.06
C ILE A 439 -63.17 -102.60 -74.09
N THR A 440 -64.02 -102.32 -73.09
CA THR A 440 -65.37 -102.89 -73.02
C THR A 440 -66.21 -102.44 -74.20
N TYR A 441 -66.25 -101.15 -74.53
CA TYR A 441 -66.98 -100.65 -75.72
C TYR A 441 -66.46 -101.27 -77.02
N THR A 442 -65.14 -101.42 -77.18
CA THR A 442 -64.54 -102.06 -78.37
C THR A 442 -64.95 -103.53 -78.48
N ARG A 443 -64.86 -104.30 -77.38
CA ARG A 443 -65.25 -105.72 -77.35
C ARG A 443 -66.75 -105.92 -77.53
N LEU A 444 -67.58 -105.02 -76.99
CA LEU A 444 -69.03 -105.05 -77.17
C LEU A 444 -69.40 -104.77 -78.63
N ALA A 445 -68.71 -103.83 -79.29
CA ALA A 445 -68.85 -103.57 -80.72
C ALA A 445 -68.45 -104.80 -81.56
N GLU A 446 -67.29 -105.42 -81.30
CA GLU A 446 -66.86 -106.65 -81.98
C GLU A 446 -67.84 -107.82 -81.79
N ALA A 447 -68.33 -108.02 -80.56
CA ALA A 447 -69.31 -109.07 -80.25
C ALA A 447 -70.66 -108.81 -80.91
N SER A 448 -71.09 -107.54 -80.99
CA SER A 448 -72.33 -107.16 -81.69
C SER A 448 -72.21 -107.37 -83.21
N ALA A 449 -71.05 -107.05 -83.81
CA ALA A 449 -70.76 -107.34 -85.20
C ALA A 449 -70.74 -108.85 -85.48
N MET A 450 -70.12 -109.64 -84.61
CA MET A 450 -70.17 -111.11 -84.71
C MET A 450 -71.59 -111.67 -84.56
N ARG A 451 -72.39 -111.16 -83.63
CA ARG A 451 -73.81 -111.57 -83.50
C ARG A 451 -74.61 -111.25 -84.76
N ALA A 452 -74.40 -110.09 -85.37
CA ALA A 452 -75.07 -109.72 -86.62
C ALA A 452 -74.70 -110.66 -87.78
N ILE A 453 -73.46 -111.15 -87.84
CA ILE A 453 -73.01 -112.14 -88.83
C ILE A 453 -73.59 -113.53 -88.57
N ILE A 454 -73.76 -113.93 -87.30
CA ILE A 454 -74.25 -115.26 -86.92
C ILE A 454 -75.79 -115.36 -87.02
N ALA A 455 -76.52 -114.26 -86.78
CA ALA A 455 -77.99 -114.26 -86.70
C ALA A 455 -78.72 -114.91 -87.89
N PRO A 456 -78.32 -114.74 -89.17
CA PRO A 456 -78.98 -115.39 -90.30
C PRO A 456 -78.87 -116.92 -90.31
N PHE A 457 -77.86 -117.49 -89.62
CA PHE A 457 -77.56 -118.93 -89.61
C PHE A 457 -78.20 -119.70 -88.46
N GLY A 458 -78.92 -119.03 -87.55
CA GLY A 458 -79.67 -119.64 -86.45
C GLY A 458 -78.83 -120.15 -85.27
N ASN A 459 -77.66 -120.77 -85.50
CA ASN A 459 -76.72 -121.12 -84.44
C ASN A 459 -75.24 -121.05 -84.91
N GLY A 460 -74.32 -120.97 -83.94
CA GLY A 460 -72.88 -120.85 -84.21
C GLY A 460 -72.24 -122.07 -84.89
N SER A 461 -72.78 -123.28 -84.67
CA SER A 461 -72.26 -124.50 -85.31
C SER A 461 -72.64 -124.61 -86.79
N ALA A 462 -73.76 -124.01 -87.20
CA ALA A 462 -74.17 -123.90 -88.60
C ALA A 462 -73.30 -122.90 -89.38
N TYR A 463 -72.96 -121.75 -88.78
CA TYR A 463 -72.00 -120.81 -89.38
C TYR A 463 -70.61 -121.43 -89.52
N ALA A 464 -70.11 -122.12 -88.48
CA ALA A 464 -68.83 -122.83 -88.54
C ALA A 464 -68.81 -123.91 -89.63
N ARG A 465 -69.93 -124.63 -89.84
CA ARG A 465 -70.07 -125.64 -90.90
C ARG A 465 -70.06 -125.00 -92.30
N ASN A 466 -70.72 -123.85 -92.49
CA ASN A 466 -70.67 -123.10 -93.75
C ASN A 466 -69.25 -122.54 -94.02
N LEU A 467 -68.58 -122.01 -93.00
CA LEU A 467 -67.24 -121.47 -93.12
C LEU A 467 -66.20 -122.57 -93.41
N TYR A 468 -66.38 -123.76 -92.83
CA TYR A 468 -65.60 -124.95 -93.16
C TYR A 468 -65.80 -125.40 -94.62
N LEU A 469 -67.07 -125.51 -95.06
CA LEU A 469 -67.40 -125.88 -96.44
C LEU A 469 -66.90 -124.85 -97.47
N ASN A 470 -66.89 -123.57 -97.14
CA ASN A 470 -66.42 -122.51 -98.05
C ASN A 470 -64.90 -122.28 -98.01
N LYS A 471 -64.22 -122.47 -96.87
CA LYS A 471 -62.78 -122.18 -96.76
C LYS A 471 -61.86 -123.39 -96.83
N ILE A 472 -62.33 -124.58 -96.44
CA ILE A 472 -61.46 -125.76 -96.27
C ILE A 472 -61.80 -126.85 -97.30
N ALA A 473 -63.09 -127.10 -97.57
CA ALA A 473 -63.50 -128.16 -98.50
C ALA A 473 -63.00 -128.04 -99.96
N PRO A 474 -62.78 -126.84 -100.55
CA PRO A 474 -62.23 -126.75 -101.91
C PRO A 474 -60.78 -127.24 -102.05
N ASN A 475 -60.05 -127.41 -100.94
CA ASN A 475 -58.61 -127.68 -100.93
C ASN A 475 -58.24 -129.09 -100.39
N ILE A 476 -59.20 -130.02 -100.26
CA ILE A 476 -58.93 -131.39 -99.80
C ILE A 476 -59.21 -132.37 -100.94
N GLU A 477 -58.14 -132.78 -101.65
CA GLU A 477 -58.24 -133.62 -102.86
C GLU A 477 -58.14 -135.13 -102.59
N ASN A 478 -57.51 -135.62 -101.51
CA ASN A 478 -57.57 -137.04 -101.12
C ASN A 478 -56.98 -137.30 -99.71
N ILE A 479 -57.59 -138.25 -98.97
CA ILE A 479 -57.17 -138.72 -97.64
C ILE A 479 -56.99 -140.25 -97.71
N MET A 480 -55.77 -140.76 -97.51
CA MET A 480 -55.46 -142.21 -97.42
C MET A 480 -55.05 -142.60 -95.98
N ALA A 481 -55.58 -143.74 -95.51
CA ALA A 481 -55.93 -144.03 -94.12
C ALA A 481 -54.85 -144.64 -93.20
N ASN A 482 -55.11 -144.58 -91.88
CA ASN A 482 -55.38 -145.76 -91.04
C ASN A 482 -56.46 -145.37 -90.00
N SER A 483 -57.49 -146.19 -89.80
CA SER A 483 -58.80 -145.82 -89.23
C SER A 483 -58.88 -145.67 -87.71
N ASP A 484 -57.77 -145.80 -86.99
CA ASP A 484 -57.73 -145.82 -85.52
C ASP A 484 -56.65 -144.90 -84.94
N GLY A 485 -56.71 -143.61 -85.28
CA GLY A 485 -55.87 -142.57 -84.70
C GLY A 485 -56.65 -141.28 -84.40
N ALA A 486 -56.24 -140.53 -83.38
CA ALA A 486 -56.95 -139.35 -82.82
C ALA A 486 -57.31 -138.25 -83.83
N LEU A 487 -56.66 -138.22 -84.99
CA LEU A 487 -56.98 -137.29 -86.08
C LEU A 487 -58.28 -137.65 -86.84
N ALA A 488 -58.80 -138.87 -86.72
CA ALA A 488 -60.00 -139.32 -87.43
C ALA A 488 -61.32 -139.12 -86.65
N GLU A 489 -61.26 -138.90 -85.33
CA GLU A 489 -62.47 -138.70 -84.49
C GLU A 489 -63.36 -137.51 -84.92
N PRO A 490 -62.82 -136.30 -85.23
CA PRO A 490 -63.66 -135.15 -85.56
C PRO A 490 -64.48 -135.32 -86.84
N PHE A 491 -64.09 -136.25 -87.72
CA PHE A 491 -64.73 -136.44 -89.02
C PHE A 491 -65.89 -137.45 -88.98
N LYS A 492 -66.03 -138.26 -87.91
CA LYS A 492 -67.11 -139.26 -87.78
C LYS A 492 -68.50 -138.65 -87.54
N ASP A 493 -68.58 -137.48 -86.90
CA ASP A 493 -69.87 -136.82 -86.56
C ASP A 493 -70.41 -135.87 -87.65
N LEU A 494 -69.67 -135.66 -88.75
CA LEU A 494 -70.02 -134.69 -89.80
C LEU A 494 -70.65 -135.29 -91.07
N SER A 495 -70.88 -136.62 -91.18
CA SER A 495 -71.45 -137.22 -92.41
C SER A 495 -72.32 -138.50 -92.34
N LEU A 496 -73.02 -138.81 -91.24
CA LEU A 496 -74.28 -139.60 -91.35
C LEU A 496 -75.47 -138.66 -91.70
N PRO A 497 -76.47 -139.09 -92.51
CA PRO A 497 -77.46 -138.18 -93.11
C PRO A 497 -78.66 -137.79 -92.20
N ALA A 498 -79.29 -136.68 -92.59
CA ALA A 498 -80.19 -135.82 -91.82
C ALA A 498 -81.56 -136.40 -91.44
N GLY A 499 -82.01 -136.08 -90.21
CA GLY A 499 -83.38 -136.24 -89.72
C GLY A 499 -84.05 -134.89 -89.43
N LYS A 500 -85.31 -134.74 -89.85
CA LYS A 500 -86.16 -133.54 -89.80
C LYS A 500 -86.58 -133.12 -88.37
N GLY A 501 -86.71 -131.80 -88.14
CA GLY A 501 -87.80 -131.25 -87.29
C GLY A 501 -87.53 -129.95 -86.53
N GLY A 502 -88.15 -128.84 -86.98
CA GLY A 502 -88.93 -127.95 -86.10
C GLY A 502 -88.28 -126.66 -85.58
N ALA A 503 -88.87 -125.52 -85.98
CA ALA A 503 -88.55 -124.16 -85.55
C ALA A 503 -89.33 -123.70 -84.31
N LYS A 504 -88.75 -122.73 -83.57
CA LYS A 504 -89.43 -121.52 -83.09
C LYS A 504 -88.45 -120.36 -83.09
#